data_AF-R9KQM7-F1
#
_entry.id   AF-R9KQM7-F1
#
_cell.length_a   1.000
_cell.length_b   1.000
_cell.length_c   1.000
_cell.angle_alpha   90.00
_cell.angle_beta   90.00
_cell.angle_gamma   90.00
#
_symmetry.space_group_name_H-M   'P 1'
#
loop_
_entity.id
_entity.type
_entity.pdbx_description
1 polymer ?
#
loop_
_entity_poly.entity_id
_entity_poly.type
_entity_poly.pdbx_seq_one_letter_code
_entity_poly.pdbx_strand_id
1 'polypeptide(L)'
;MKFRKFIPVALSCLFLLETPFTSMAASVPLTESNAAVSDAGMEISSGNMQAQKAAGKQTSLKLKTESLTIFTENTYQLKLSGSAASNAVWKSSAPKVATVDENGLITGVAPGTATIIASASKAKVFCTVTVLQDPHKLNRETQVLLQGDSATVYLSNVSNGDSVSFKLADPSSKVVDISTSGNKCKIKAEKPGTVTLNALCTSEENDQKVTSKRTCTIKVIEKGIAQQQVAMAVKTKKAFRLENIKEPDLKVTNTVWASSQPKVASVNPASGVVTGKRAGLAEITATVTYSNGTSATFPTTVRVSDPKIKPSSTVLSTGQQRKLKVTGTTPFSTVKWKVKKTSVATIQEDGTVTAGANAGRTTITAEVDGTTIRHQLIVTKPQLASVSTTLATGKKHKVPLKGVSSGSKITYRSKKPSIAKVNKSGTVIGRSSGTTDIIVKADGLTFTYKVTVISQRALKACKTGYSIISSSSYSQARRMTPGYYDCSSLVFRAYGCDSGLLGGTPSWAPTAASMAAYLEGAGKAIAYGPVDVSKLMPGDLIFYRLRRGSNGRYRNIYHVSMYYGDGYRLEKPLRAYRPEGHITMIARPTKN
;
A
#
# COMPACT_ATOMS: atom_id res chain seq x y z
N MET A 1 -23.63 53.74 -14.04
CA MET A 1 -23.24 54.17 -12.68
C MET A 1 -22.28 53.13 -12.10
N LYS A 2 -21.01 53.53 -11.93
CA LYS A 2 -19.85 52.95 -11.19
C LYS A 2 -19.83 51.44 -10.85
N PHE A 3 -18.92 50.65 -11.48
CA PHE A 3 -17.56 50.24 -11.04
C PHE A 3 -17.58 49.21 -9.87
N ARG A 4 -16.94 48.02 -9.90
CA ARG A 4 -15.50 47.75 -10.11
C ARG A 4 -15.18 46.25 -10.33
N LYS A 5 -14.10 46.00 -11.07
CA LYS A 5 -13.34 44.74 -11.30
C LYS A 5 -12.57 44.28 -10.04
N PHE A 6 -12.24 42.98 -9.89
CA PHE A 6 -10.88 42.38 -10.09
C PHE A 6 -10.76 40.90 -9.62
N ILE A 7 -9.69 40.27 -10.13
CA ILE A 7 -9.22 38.88 -10.27
C ILE A 7 -8.57 38.29 -8.98
N PRO A 8 -8.26 36.96 -8.89
CA PRO A 8 -8.05 36.18 -7.66
C PRO A 8 -6.56 35.93 -7.30
N VAL A 9 -6.27 35.43 -6.09
CA VAL A 9 -4.97 34.84 -5.69
C VAL A 9 -5.18 33.69 -4.66
N ALA A 10 -4.36 32.65 -4.79
CA ALA A 10 -4.33 31.38 -4.04
C ALA A 10 -3.39 31.41 -2.81
N LEU A 11 -3.61 30.49 -1.84
CA LEU A 11 -2.64 29.72 -1.01
C LEU A 11 -3.43 29.07 0.15
N SER A 12 -3.51 27.73 0.30
CA SER A 12 -2.50 26.76 0.79
C SER A 12 -2.63 26.47 2.30
N CYS A 13 -2.67 25.17 2.61
CA CYS A 13 -2.32 24.48 3.87
C CYS A 13 -2.92 24.96 5.21
N LEU A 14 -3.58 24.04 5.94
CA LEU A 14 -3.02 23.32 7.10
C LEU A 14 -4.17 22.55 7.80
N PHE A 15 -4.13 21.22 7.77
CA PHE A 15 -4.96 20.37 8.62
C PHE A 15 -4.11 19.97 9.83
N LEU A 16 -4.36 20.59 10.99
CA LEU A 16 -4.00 20.06 12.30
C LEU A 16 -5.26 19.42 12.89
N LEU A 17 -5.23 18.11 13.09
CA LEU A 17 -6.23 17.40 13.89
C LEU A 17 -5.63 17.12 15.26
N GLU A 18 -6.25 17.72 16.26
CA GLU A 18 -6.04 17.46 17.67
C GLU A 18 -6.49 16.04 18.05
N THR A 19 -5.75 15.46 18.99
CA THR A 19 -6.04 14.25 19.77
C THR A 19 -7.37 14.36 20.54
N PRO A 20 -8.02 13.25 20.92
CA PRO A 20 -7.75 12.69 22.25
C PRO A 20 -7.85 11.15 22.31
N PHE A 21 -7.20 10.52 23.30
CA PHE A 21 -7.86 9.69 24.34
C PHE A 21 -6.82 8.88 25.15
N THR A 22 -6.68 9.32 26.40
CA THR A 22 -6.53 8.59 27.68
C THR A 22 -5.91 7.20 27.76
N SER A 23 -4.94 7.12 28.67
CA SER A 23 -4.46 5.92 29.35
C SER A 23 -5.54 5.23 30.19
N MET A 24 -5.53 3.90 30.20
CA MET A 24 -5.85 3.12 31.39
C MET A 24 -4.88 1.95 31.51
N ALA A 25 -4.19 1.92 32.64
CA ALA A 25 -3.43 0.78 33.13
C ALA A 25 -4.39 -0.33 33.58
N ALA A 26 -4.04 -1.58 33.30
CA ALA A 26 -4.51 -2.73 34.05
C ALA A 26 -3.39 -3.78 34.08
N SER A 27 -3.16 -4.27 35.29
CA SER A 27 -2.02 -5.03 35.75
C SER A 27 -2.43 -6.48 36.09
N VAL A 28 -1.44 -7.39 35.93
CA VAL A 28 -1.26 -8.74 36.54
C VAL A 28 -2.26 -9.86 36.14
N PRO A 29 -2.00 -11.17 36.39
CA PRO A 29 -0.75 -11.95 36.58
C PRO A 29 -0.68 -13.24 35.72
N LEU A 30 0.49 -13.90 35.67
CA LEU A 30 0.55 -15.38 35.64
C LEU A 30 1.85 -15.92 36.28
N THR A 31 1.69 -16.39 37.52
CA THR A 31 2.19 -17.62 38.18
C THR A 31 3.62 -18.15 37.96
N GLU A 32 4.27 -18.35 39.11
CA GLU A 32 5.54 -19.03 39.41
C GLU A 32 5.54 -20.54 39.12
N SER A 33 6.73 -21.10 38.90
CA SER A 33 7.15 -22.32 39.60
C SER A 33 8.68 -22.35 39.77
N ASN A 34 9.08 -22.73 40.98
CA ASN A 34 10.40 -22.65 41.61
C ASN A 34 11.46 -23.61 41.03
N ALA A 35 12.73 -23.21 41.11
CA ALA A 35 13.79 -24.01 41.70
C ALA A 35 15.02 -23.14 42.04
N ALA A 36 15.37 -23.17 43.33
CA ALA A 36 16.37 -22.38 44.03
C ALA A 36 17.82 -22.83 43.78
N VAL A 37 18.79 -21.90 43.89
CA VAL A 37 20.08 -22.15 44.57
C VAL A 37 20.60 -20.87 45.25
N SER A 38 20.61 -20.94 46.59
CA SER A 38 21.42 -20.29 47.64
C SER A 38 21.77 -18.78 47.59
N ASP A 39 21.14 -18.12 48.55
CA ASP A 39 21.49 -16.89 49.24
C ASP A 39 22.82 -17.00 50.05
N ALA A 40 23.57 -15.89 50.07
CA ALA A 40 24.49 -15.53 51.14
C ALA A 40 24.69 -14.01 51.06
N GLY A 41 23.84 -13.29 51.79
CA GLY A 41 23.79 -11.83 51.82
C GLY A 41 24.97 -11.13 52.49
N MET A 42 25.04 -9.83 52.24
CA MET A 42 25.53 -8.84 53.20
C MET A 42 24.95 -7.46 52.81
N GLU A 43 23.99 -6.97 53.60
CA GLU A 43 23.57 -5.56 53.61
C GLU A 43 24.74 -4.68 54.06
N ILE A 44 24.97 -3.54 53.39
CA ILE A 44 25.53 -2.37 54.06
C ILE A 44 24.85 -1.10 53.57
N SER A 45 24.39 -0.33 54.55
CA SER A 45 23.73 0.95 54.54
C SER A 45 24.51 2.09 53.87
N SER A 46 23.75 3.08 53.43
CA SER A 46 24.16 4.47 53.25
C SER A 46 25.00 5.01 54.42
N GLY A 47 26.23 5.42 54.14
CA GLY A 47 27.11 6.08 55.10
C GLY A 47 28.17 6.91 54.36
N ASN A 48 28.01 8.22 54.42
CA ASN A 48 28.91 9.22 53.87
C ASN A 48 30.14 9.32 54.79
N MET A 49 31.35 9.01 54.31
CA MET A 49 32.59 9.44 54.98
C MET A 49 33.74 9.63 53.99
N GLN A 50 34.42 10.74 54.20
CA GLN A 50 35.40 11.39 53.34
C GLN A 50 36.65 10.54 53.09
N ALA A 51 37.16 10.67 51.86
CA ALA A 51 38.41 10.07 51.41
C ALA A 51 39.63 10.72 52.09
N GLN A 52 40.55 9.88 52.58
CA GLN A 52 41.98 10.22 52.64
C GLN A 52 42.77 9.35 51.65
N LYS A 53 43.75 10.00 51.04
CA LYS A 53 44.45 9.69 49.79
C LYS A 53 45.62 8.74 50.07
N ALA A 54 45.65 7.60 49.40
CA ALA A 54 46.88 6.84 49.15
C ALA A 54 47.04 6.67 47.63
N ALA A 55 48.16 7.15 47.10
CA ALA A 55 48.45 7.21 45.67
C ALA A 55 48.71 5.82 45.07
N GLY A 56 47.65 5.14 44.64
CA GLY A 56 47.72 4.11 43.61
C GLY A 56 47.40 4.75 42.26
N LYS A 57 48.26 4.58 41.25
CA LYS A 57 48.08 5.11 39.89
C LYS A 57 46.73 4.61 39.32
N GLN A 58 45.68 5.43 39.45
CA GLN A 58 44.31 5.05 39.10
C GLN A 58 44.25 4.71 37.61
N THR A 59 44.05 3.43 37.32
CA THR A 59 43.98 2.91 35.97
C THR A 59 42.63 3.33 35.39
N SER A 60 42.63 4.33 34.51
CA SER A 60 41.41 4.82 33.88
C SER A 60 41.20 4.17 32.51
N LEU A 61 39.97 3.74 32.23
CA LEU A 61 39.49 3.27 30.93
C LEU A 61 38.17 3.99 30.64
N LYS A 62 38.04 4.56 29.44
CA LYS A 62 36.82 5.22 29.01
C LYS A 62 36.55 4.92 27.54
N LEU A 63 35.31 4.56 27.22
CA LEU A 63 34.84 4.44 25.85
C LEU A 63 34.30 5.78 25.37
N LYS A 64 34.54 6.08 24.09
CA LYS A 64 33.90 7.22 23.44
C LYS A 64 32.40 6.99 23.19
N THR A 65 31.99 5.73 23.08
CA THR A 65 30.64 5.32 22.66
C THR A 65 30.21 4.10 23.45
N GLU A 66 29.11 4.22 24.17
CA GLU A 66 28.55 3.16 25.04
C GLU A 66 27.43 2.37 24.37
N SER A 67 26.85 2.90 23.29
CA SER A 67 25.89 2.20 22.43
C SER A 67 26.08 2.62 20.97
N LEU A 68 26.05 1.65 20.05
CA LEU A 68 26.14 1.91 18.62
C LEU A 68 25.26 0.94 17.81
N THR A 69 24.74 1.42 16.68
CA THR A 69 24.06 0.61 15.68
C THR A 69 24.92 0.50 14.42
N ILE A 70 25.11 -0.71 13.90
CA ILE A 70 25.82 -0.98 12.64
C ILE A 70 25.02 -1.94 11.77
N PHE A 71 25.26 -1.89 10.46
CA PHE A 71 24.76 -2.89 9.54
C PHE A 71 25.64 -4.15 9.52
N THR A 72 25.06 -5.29 9.14
CA THR A 72 25.82 -6.52 8.81
C THR A 72 26.91 -6.22 7.78
N GLU A 73 28.06 -6.90 7.90
CA GLU A 73 29.25 -6.78 7.04
C GLU A 73 29.96 -5.41 7.09
N ASN A 74 29.48 -4.50 7.96
CA ASN A 74 30.10 -3.21 8.18
C ASN A 74 30.91 -3.20 9.47
N THR A 75 31.88 -2.29 9.51
CA THR A 75 32.83 -2.19 10.62
C THR A 75 32.77 -0.85 11.31
N TYR A 76 32.99 -0.83 12.62
CA TYR A 76 33.12 0.38 13.42
C TYR A 76 34.36 0.32 14.31
N GLN A 77 35.23 1.33 14.20
CA GLN A 77 36.40 1.43 15.06
C GLN A 77 36.00 2.03 16.42
N LEU A 78 35.91 1.17 17.44
CA LEU A 78 35.60 1.62 18.79
C LEU A 78 36.86 2.24 19.43
N LYS A 79 36.77 3.53 19.75
CA LYS A 79 37.90 4.26 20.36
C LYS A 79 37.86 4.14 21.88
N LEU A 80 38.96 3.61 22.42
CA LEU A 80 39.23 3.50 23.85
C LEU A 80 40.28 4.55 24.24
N SER A 81 40.07 5.22 25.38
CA SER A 81 41.03 6.16 25.95
C SER A 81 41.27 5.88 27.44
N GLY A 82 42.37 6.40 27.97
CA GLY A 82 42.78 6.19 29.36
C GLY A 82 44.21 5.67 29.48
N SER A 83 44.74 5.68 30.70
CA SER A 83 46.16 5.37 30.96
C SER A 83 46.55 3.92 30.68
N ALA A 84 45.57 3.01 30.53
CA ALA A 84 45.79 1.60 30.20
C ALA A 84 45.14 1.17 28.86
N ALA A 85 44.77 2.11 28.00
CA ALA A 85 44.08 1.80 26.73
C ALA A 85 44.90 0.91 25.78
N SER A 86 46.24 1.04 25.77
CA SER A 86 47.13 0.24 24.92
C SER A 86 47.22 -1.24 25.31
N ASN A 87 46.84 -1.58 26.55
CA ASN A 87 46.94 -2.95 27.08
C ASN A 87 45.55 -3.60 27.22
N ALA A 88 44.55 -3.06 26.52
CA ALA A 88 43.18 -3.53 26.64
C ALA A 88 42.94 -4.79 25.81
N VAL A 89 42.26 -5.76 26.42
CA VAL A 89 41.78 -6.98 25.78
C VAL A 89 40.32 -6.80 25.41
N TRP A 90 39.99 -7.05 24.14
CA TRP A 90 38.65 -6.93 23.59
C TRP A 90 37.95 -8.29 23.54
N LYS A 91 36.66 -8.30 23.89
CA LYS A 91 35.82 -9.51 23.82
C LYS A 91 34.39 -9.16 23.40
N SER A 92 33.78 -10.00 22.59
CA SER A 92 32.34 -9.96 22.32
C SER A 92 31.59 -10.99 23.16
N SER A 93 30.45 -10.60 23.73
CA SER A 93 29.50 -11.52 24.38
C SER A 93 28.76 -12.42 23.39
N ALA A 94 28.61 -11.98 22.13
CA ALA A 94 27.94 -12.74 21.08
C ALA A 94 28.70 -12.61 19.73
N PRO A 95 29.82 -13.34 19.54
CA PRO A 95 30.65 -13.27 18.31
C PRO A 95 29.89 -13.60 17.02
N LYS A 96 28.81 -14.38 17.09
CA LYS A 96 27.93 -14.68 15.94
C LYS A 96 27.07 -13.49 15.51
N VAL A 97 26.91 -12.48 16.37
CA VAL A 97 26.17 -11.24 16.11
C VAL A 97 27.14 -10.12 15.76
N ALA A 98 28.16 -9.88 16.58
CA ALA A 98 29.22 -8.93 16.31
C ALA A 98 30.57 -9.44 16.84
N THR A 99 31.62 -9.35 16.03
CA THR A 99 33.00 -9.63 16.45
C THR A 99 33.74 -8.32 16.76
N VAL A 100 34.84 -8.43 17.49
CA VAL A 100 35.78 -7.33 17.74
C VAL A 100 37.19 -7.89 17.64
N ASP A 101 38.09 -7.20 16.95
CA ASP A 101 39.50 -7.59 16.87
C ASP A 101 40.33 -7.03 18.05
N GLU A 102 41.62 -7.36 18.08
CA GLU A 102 42.56 -6.90 19.10
C GLU A 102 42.76 -5.38 19.13
N ASN A 103 42.39 -4.69 18.04
CA ASN A 103 42.51 -3.23 17.90
C ASN A 103 41.18 -2.51 18.17
N GLY A 104 40.12 -3.22 18.56
CA GLY A 104 38.79 -2.64 18.81
C GLY A 104 37.95 -2.37 17.56
N LEU A 105 38.28 -2.98 16.42
CA LEU A 105 37.47 -2.93 15.21
C LEU A 105 36.31 -3.92 15.33
N ILE A 106 35.09 -3.39 15.47
CA ILE A 106 33.87 -4.18 15.56
C ILE A 106 33.39 -4.51 14.15
N THR A 107 32.98 -5.76 13.90
CA THR A 107 32.33 -6.18 12.64
C THR A 107 30.95 -6.75 12.93
N GLY A 108 29.92 -6.24 12.26
CA GLY A 108 28.57 -6.80 12.33
C GLY A 108 28.45 -8.09 11.53
N VAL A 109 28.03 -9.19 12.16
CA VAL A 109 27.96 -10.52 11.53
C VAL A 109 26.51 -10.90 11.19
N ALA A 110 25.59 -10.78 12.15
CA ALA A 110 24.19 -11.14 11.98
C ALA A 110 23.28 -10.21 12.78
N PRO A 111 22.01 -10.03 12.38
CA PRO A 111 21.08 -9.18 13.12
C PRO A 111 20.91 -9.62 14.58
N GLY A 112 20.94 -8.66 15.50
CA GLY A 112 20.83 -8.92 16.93
C GLY A 112 21.58 -7.91 17.77
N THR A 113 21.77 -8.22 19.06
CA THR A 113 22.51 -7.36 20.00
C THR A 113 23.69 -8.12 20.60
N ALA A 114 24.83 -7.45 20.70
CA ALA A 114 26.03 -7.96 21.35
C ALA A 114 26.65 -6.87 22.23
N THR A 115 27.12 -7.23 23.41
CA THR A 115 27.96 -6.35 24.23
C THR A 115 29.44 -6.61 23.91
N ILE A 116 30.15 -5.55 23.54
CA ILE A 116 31.62 -5.51 23.38
C ILE A 116 32.23 -5.03 24.69
N ILE A 117 33.23 -5.76 25.17
CA ILE A 117 33.89 -5.58 26.46
C ILE A 117 35.35 -5.26 26.20
N ALA A 118 35.84 -4.12 26.70
CA ALA A 118 37.27 -3.83 26.76
C ALA A 118 37.73 -3.93 28.22
N SER A 119 38.77 -4.72 28.48
CA SER A 119 39.30 -4.96 29.82
C SER A 119 40.80 -4.63 29.87
N ALA A 120 41.23 -3.79 30.81
CA ALA A 120 42.66 -3.57 31.08
C ALA A 120 42.89 -3.51 32.61
N SER A 121 43.84 -4.31 33.09
CA SER A 121 44.09 -4.50 34.53
C SER A 121 42.79 -4.90 35.28
N LYS A 122 42.31 -4.08 36.22
CA LYS A 122 41.07 -4.32 37.00
C LYS A 122 39.85 -3.56 36.47
N ALA A 123 39.99 -2.78 35.40
CA ALA A 123 38.90 -1.97 34.85
C ALA A 123 38.26 -2.63 33.63
N LYS A 124 36.93 -2.52 33.51
CA LYS A 124 36.13 -3.00 32.39
C LYS A 124 35.17 -1.91 31.92
N VAL A 125 35.01 -1.79 30.61
CA VAL A 125 34.05 -0.89 29.96
C VAL A 125 33.27 -1.65 28.91
N PHE A 126 32.02 -1.24 28.69
CA PHE A 126 31.04 -1.97 27.90
C PHE A 126 30.46 -1.08 26.80
N CYS A 127 30.28 -1.65 25.61
CA CYS A 127 29.58 -1.02 24.50
C CYS A 127 28.49 -1.97 24.00
N THR A 128 27.23 -1.52 23.98
CA THR A 128 26.13 -2.27 23.39
C THR A 128 26.09 -2.03 21.89
N VAL A 129 26.19 -3.10 21.11
CA VAL A 129 26.16 -3.08 19.65
C VAL A 129 24.86 -3.70 19.17
N THR A 130 24.05 -2.92 18.47
CA THR A 130 22.88 -3.41 17.74
C THR A 130 23.27 -3.59 16.28
N VAL A 131 23.14 -4.81 15.78
CA VAL A 131 23.41 -5.14 14.38
C VAL A 131 22.09 -5.25 13.63
N LEU A 132 21.94 -4.44 12.58
CA LEU A 132 20.80 -4.46 11.67
C LEU A 132 21.17 -5.17 10.37
N GLN A 133 20.20 -5.83 9.73
CA GLN A 133 20.41 -6.36 8.39
C GLN A 133 20.64 -5.21 7.41
N ASP A 134 21.75 -5.23 6.68
CA ASP A 134 22.00 -4.23 5.65
C ASP A 134 21.05 -4.43 4.45
N PRO A 135 20.17 -3.47 4.13
CA PRO A 135 19.32 -3.58 2.96
C PRO A 135 20.06 -3.18 1.67
N HIS A 136 21.15 -2.42 1.75
CA HIS A 136 21.77 -1.77 0.62
C HIS A 136 22.59 -2.74 -0.22
N LYS A 137 22.45 -2.66 -1.55
CA LYS A 137 23.16 -3.54 -2.47
C LYS A 137 23.68 -2.75 -3.67
N LEU A 138 24.97 -2.90 -3.96
CA LEU A 138 25.50 -2.49 -5.24
C LEU A 138 24.96 -3.40 -6.32
N ASN A 139 24.69 -2.83 -7.49
CA ASN A 139 24.21 -3.63 -8.61
C ASN A 139 25.26 -4.64 -9.07
N ARG A 140 26.55 -4.40 -8.82
CA ARG A 140 27.69 -5.28 -9.09
C ARG A 140 28.87 -4.97 -8.17
N GLU A 141 29.69 -5.97 -7.88
CA GLU A 141 30.90 -5.85 -7.03
C GLU A 141 32.19 -5.81 -7.86
N THR A 142 32.10 -6.10 -9.17
CA THR A 142 33.23 -5.97 -10.09
C THR A 142 32.81 -5.25 -11.35
N GLN A 143 33.73 -4.47 -11.92
CA GLN A 143 33.58 -3.82 -13.21
C GLN A 143 34.91 -3.88 -13.97
N VAL A 144 34.90 -4.42 -15.19
CA VAL A 144 36.03 -4.36 -16.12
C VAL A 144 35.69 -3.36 -17.23
N LEU A 145 36.60 -2.47 -17.57
CA LEU A 145 36.45 -1.48 -18.64
C LEU A 145 37.69 -1.45 -19.52
N LEU A 146 37.49 -1.27 -20.83
CA LEU A 146 38.58 -0.85 -21.70
C LEU A 146 38.86 0.65 -21.46
N GLN A 147 40.11 1.06 -21.59
CA GLN A 147 40.50 2.47 -21.46
C GLN A 147 39.64 3.35 -22.40
N GLY A 148 39.12 4.46 -21.88
CA GLY A 148 38.20 5.36 -22.60
C GLY A 148 36.72 5.03 -22.40
N ASP A 149 36.37 3.79 -22.04
CA ASP A 149 34.97 3.40 -21.81
C ASP A 149 34.39 4.00 -20.52
N SER A 150 33.07 3.91 -20.40
CA SER A 150 32.36 4.29 -19.19
C SER A 150 31.30 3.26 -18.79
N ALA A 151 31.08 3.14 -17.48
CA ALA A 151 29.97 2.37 -16.92
C ALA A 151 29.32 3.12 -15.74
N THR A 152 28.11 2.71 -15.40
CA THR A 152 27.41 3.22 -14.21
C THR A 152 27.20 2.12 -13.21
N VAL A 153 27.65 2.34 -11.98
CA VAL A 153 27.35 1.53 -10.81
C VAL A 153 26.28 2.26 -10.00
N TYR A 154 25.32 1.53 -9.42
CA TYR A 154 24.28 2.13 -8.59
C TYR A 154 24.02 1.33 -7.33
N LEU A 155 23.59 2.04 -6.29
CA LEU A 155 23.19 1.47 -5.01
C LEU A 155 21.67 1.33 -4.95
N SER A 156 21.20 0.12 -4.69
CA SER A 156 19.78 -0.23 -4.58
C SER A 156 19.30 -0.20 -3.13
N ASN A 157 17.98 -0.18 -2.95
CA ASN A 157 17.28 -0.14 -1.64
C ASN A 157 17.63 1.11 -0.81
N VAL A 158 17.79 2.23 -1.51
CA VAL A 158 17.95 3.56 -0.90
C VAL A 158 16.56 4.15 -0.66
N SER A 159 16.29 4.54 0.57
CA SER A 159 15.05 5.14 1.04
C SER A 159 15.05 6.66 0.90
N ASN A 160 13.86 7.27 0.99
CA ASN A 160 13.75 8.72 1.07
C ASN A 160 14.33 9.21 2.41
N GLY A 161 15.39 10.01 2.36
CA GLY A 161 16.11 10.49 3.56
C GLY A 161 17.54 9.97 3.66
N ASP A 162 17.86 8.89 2.95
CA ASP A 162 19.21 8.34 2.91
C ASP A 162 20.20 9.30 2.22
N SER A 163 21.41 9.38 2.77
CA SER A 163 22.52 10.11 2.17
C SER A 163 23.51 9.14 1.51
N VAL A 164 23.59 9.20 0.17
CA VAL A 164 24.49 8.35 -0.62
C VAL A 164 25.72 9.12 -1.09
N SER A 165 26.91 8.53 -0.97
CA SER A 165 28.14 9.04 -1.57
C SER A 165 29.00 7.93 -2.15
N PHE A 166 29.79 8.25 -3.17
CA PHE A 166 30.77 7.33 -3.76
C PHE A 166 32.16 7.92 -3.68
N LYS A 167 33.15 7.11 -3.28
CA LYS A 167 34.54 7.53 -3.12
C LYS A 167 35.49 6.42 -3.53
N LEU A 168 36.57 6.75 -4.22
CA LEU A 168 37.66 5.80 -4.42
C LEU A 168 38.36 5.53 -3.08
N ALA A 169 38.81 4.28 -2.88
CA ALA A 169 39.62 3.92 -1.72
C ALA A 169 40.96 4.66 -1.72
N ASP A 170 41.54 4.87 -2.91
CA ASP A 170 42.64 5.79 -3.15
C ASP A 170 42.14 6.99 -3.98
N PRO A 171 41.92 8.16 -3.35
CA PRO A 171 41.47 9.37 -4.03
C PRO A 171 42.49 9.96 -5.01
N SER A 172 43.77 9.59 -4.91
CA SER A 172 44.84 10.09 -5.79
C SER A 172 44.98 9.29 -7.08
N SER A 173 44.26 8.16 -7.16
CA SER A 173 44.34 7.26 -8.30
C SER A 173 43.89 7.92 -9.59
N LYS A 174 44.67 7.71 -10.65
CA LYS A 174 44.38 8.19 -12.01
C LYS A 174 43.84 7.09 -12.93
N VAL A 175 43.40 5.96 -12.36
CA VAL A 175 42.88 4.81 -13.12
C VAL A 175 41.48 5.12 -13.68
N VAL A 176 40.65 5.82 -12.90
CA VAL A 176 39.30 6.20 -13.32
C VAL A 176 38.93 7.60 -12.84
N ASP A 177 38.09 8.28 -13.61
CA ASP A 177 37.34 9.45 -13.16
C ASP A 177 35.92 9.04 -12.76
N ILE A 178 35.42 9.56 -11.64
CA ILE A 178 34.06 9.28 -11.15
C ILE A 178 33.21 10.54 -11.10
N SER A 179 31.94 10.42 -11.47
CA SER A 179 30.92 11.45 -11.30
C SER A 179 29.67 10.82 -10.68
N THR A 180 29.02 11.53 -9.75
CA THR A 180 27.92 10.97 -8.95
C THR A 180 26.63 11.76 -9.15
N SER A 181 25.50 11.04 -9.12
CA SER A 181 24.17 11.64 -9.19
C SER A 181 23.18 10.74 -8.43
N GLY A 182 22.72 11.23 -7.27
CA GLY A 182 21.88 10.45 -6.36
C GLY A 182 22.55 9.12 -5.97
N ASN A 183 21.87 8.01 -6.23
CA ASN A 183 22.37 6.66 -5.96
C ASN A 183 23.20 6.05 -7.09
N LYS A 184 23.65 6.84 -8.08
CA LYS A 184 24.41 6.39 -9.25
C LYS A 184 25.81 7.02 -9.27
N CYS A 185 26.79 6.23 -9.69
CA CYS A 185 28.16 6.64 -9.94
C CYS A 185 28.55 6.25 -11.37
N LYS A 186 28.82 7.24 -12.22
CA LYS A 186 29.39 7.04 -13.55
C LYS A 186 30.91 7.05 -13.43
N ILE A 187 31.51 5.98 -13.93
CA ILE A 187 32.95 5.71 -13.94
C ILE A 187 33.42 5.85 -15.38
N LYS A 188 34.45 6.64 -15.63
CA LYS A 188 35.17 6.74 -16.90
C LYS A 188 36.57 6.15 -16.72
N ALA A 189 36.95 5.23 -17.59
CA ALA A 189 38.23 4.55 -17.53
C ALA A 189 39.33 5.42 -18.16
N GLU A 190 40.36 5.77 -17.37
CA GLU A 190 41.40 6.72 -17.80
C GLU A 190 42.74 6.04 -18.04
N LYS A 191 43.21 5.22 -17.09
CA LYS A 191 44.50 4.52 -17.18
C LYS A 191 44.38 3.06 -16.78
N PRO A 192 45.17 2.15 -17.37
CA PRO A 192 45.21 0.76 -16.95
C PRO A 192 45.56 0.64 -15.46
N GLY A 193 44.88 -0.28 -14.77
CA GLY A 193 45.06 -0.46 -13.34
C GLY A 193 43.82 -1.02 -12.66
N THR A 194 43.89 -1.18 -11.34
CA THR A 194 42.78 -1.66 -10.52
C THR A 194 42.57 -0.72 -9.34
N VAL A 195 41.31 -0.33 -9.09
CA VAL A 195 40.92 0.51 -7.95
C VAL A 195 39.68 -0.03 -7.28
N THR A 196 39.45 0.37 -6.03
CA THR A 196 38.23 0.04 -5.28
C THR A 196 37.36 1.28 -5.15
N LEU A 197 36.11 1.18 -5.59
CA LEU A 197 35.06 2.17 -5.36
C LEU A 197 34.26 1.81 -4.11
N ASN A 198 34.19 2.70 -3.15
CA ASN A 198 33.33 2.61 -1.97
C ASN A 198 32.03 3.38 -2.22
N ALA A 199 30.89 2.70 -2.07
CA ALA A 199 29.57 3.31 -1.99
C ALA A 199 29.14 3.36 -0.52
N LEU A 200 28.85 4.55 -0.01
CA LEU A 200 28.43 4.79 1.37
C LEU A 200 26.98 5.25 1.36
N CYS A 201 26.14 4.63 2.19
CA CYS A 201 24.77 5.05 2.44
C CYS A 201 24.58 5.28 3.93
N THR A 202 24.17 6.48 4.33
CA THR A 202 23.87 6.78 5.73
C THR A 202 22.37 6.96 5.89
N SER A 203 21.79 6.17 6.79
CA SER A 203 20.37 6.15 7.15
C SER A 203 20.21 6.53 8.63
N GLU A 204 19.03 7.00 9.00
CA GLU A 204 18.68 7.30 10.40
C GLU A 204 17.81 6.16 10.94
N GLU A 205 18.37 5.41 11.88
CA GLU A 205 17.75 4.23 12.49
C GLU A 205 17.76 4.41 14.01
N ASN A 206 16.57 4.44 14.64
CA ASN A 206 16.43 4.65 16.09
C ASN A 206 17.21 5.89 16.61
N ASP A 207 17.06 7.04 15.94
CA ASP A 207 17.76 8.31 16.24
C ASP A 207 19.30 8.23 16.14
N GLN A 208 19.85 7.18 15.54
CA GLN A 208 21.27 7.03 15.25
C GLN A 208 21.53 7.02 13.75
N LYS A 209 22.62 7.69 13.34
CA LYS A 209 23.11 7.60 11.96
C LYS A 209 23.88 6.29 11.79
N VAL A 210 23.40 5.45 10.88
CA VAL A 210 24.00 4.15 10.57
C VAL A 210 24.48 4.17 9.13
N THR A 211 25.75 3.84 8.90
CA THR A 211 26.36 3.87 7.56
C THR A 211 26.62 2.46 7.05
N SER A 212 26.08 2.16 5.87
CA SER A 212 26.46 1.01 5.04
C SER A 212 27.58 1.40 4.09
N LYS A 213 28.58 0.53 3.94
CA LYS A 213 29.69 0.61 3.01
C LYS A 213 29.68 -0.63 2.12
N ARG A 214 29.54 -0.42 0.81
CA ARG A 214 29.65 -1.44 -0.23
C ARG A 214 30.82 -1.13 -1.14
N THR A 215 31.47 -2.16 -1.67
CA THR A 215 32.67 -2.00 -2.50
C THR A 215 32.47 -2.59 -3.89
N CYS A 216 33.09 -1.95 -4.88
CA CYS A 216 33.18 -2.47 -6.24
C CYS A 216 34.62 -2.35 -6.72
N THR A 217 35.22 -3.46 -7.15
CA THR A 217 36.55 -3.50 -7.76
C THR A 217 36.44 -3.14 -9.23
N ILE A 218 37.12 -2.07 -9.63
CA ILE A 218 37.16 -1.60 -11.02
C ILE A 218 38.53 -1.92 -11.60
N LYS A 219 38.55 -2.68 -12.70
CA LYS A 219 39.76 -3.00 -13.48
C LYS A 219 39.68 -2.32 -14.83
N VAL A 220 40.66 -1.49 -15.14
CA VAL A 220 40.83 -0.87 -16.46
C VAL A 220 41.91 -1.62 -17.22
N ILE A 221 41.58 -2.06 -18.43
CA ILE A 221 42.49 -2.73 -19.36
C ILE A 221 42.79 -1.81 -20.55
N GLU A 222 43.99 -1.90 -21.12
CA GLU A 222 44.40 -1.08 -22.27
C GLU A 222 43.94 -1.68 -23.61
N LYS A 223 43.87 -3.01 -23.69
CA LYS A 223 43.63 -3.78 -24.91
C LYS A 223 42.81 -5.02 -24.66
N GLY A 224 42.07 -5.45 -25.68
CA GLY A 224 41.27 -6.68 -25.66
C GLY A 224 39.89 -6.48 -26.26
N ILE A 225 38.90 -7.21 -25.74
CA ILE A 225 37.52 -7.10 -26.22
C ILE A 225 36.90 -5.80 -25.69
N ALA A 226 36.42 -4.92 -26.57
CA ALA A 226 35.80 -3.65 -26.19
C ALA A 226 34.54 -3.85 -25.34
N GLN A 227 33.76 -4.88 -25.63
CA GLN A 227 32.53 -5.18 -24.90
C GLN A 227 32.83 -5.99 -23.62
N GLN A 228 33.30 -5.31 -22.58
CA GLN A 228 33.59 -5.92 -21.28
C GLN A 228 32.32 -6.17 -20.44
N GLN A 229 32.24 -7.37 -19.85
CA GLN A 229 31.18 -7.79 -18.90
C GLN A 229 29.74 -7.50 -19.37
N VAL A 230 29.38 -7.98 -20.55
CA VAL A 230 28.11 -7.65 -21.21
C VAL A 230 26.93 -8.41 -20.61
N ALA A 231 25.79 -7.73 -20.44
CA ALA A 231 24.48 -8.36 -20.33
C ALA A 231 23.79 -8.41 -21.72
N MET A 232 23.23 -9.56 -22.08
CA MET A 232 22.45 -9.73 -23.30
C MET A 232 21.28 -10.69 -23.06
N ALA A 233 20.10 -10.42 -23.61
CA ALA A 233 18.96 -11.30 -23.43
C ALA A 233 19.06 -12.57 -24.30
N VAL A 234 18.40 -13.64 -23.89
CA VAL A 234 18.19 -14.83 -24.74
C VAL A 234 17.65 -14.43 -26.11
N LYS A 235 18.12 -15.14 -27.15
CA LYS A 235 17.81 -14.93 -28.58
C LYS A 235 18.33 -13.63 -29.18
N THR A 236 19.06 -12.80 -28.43
CA THR A 236 19.74 -11.63 -28.98
C THR A 236 21.13 -11.98 -29.51
N LYS A 237 21.67 -11.12 -30.39
CA LYS A 237 23.02 -11.24 -30.93
C LYS A 237 23.79 -9.94 -30.67
N LYS A 238 25.10 -10.06 -30.44
CA LYS A 238 26.00 -8.90 -30.31
C LYS A 238 27.36 -9.24 -30.92
N ALA A 239 27.87 -8.38 -31.79
CA ALA A 239 29.21 -8.51 -32.35
C ALA A 239 30.24 -7.97 -31.37
N PHE A 240 31.26 -8.78 -31.06
CA PHE A 240 32.37 -8.35 -30.21
C PHE A 240 33.52 -7.88 -31.09
N ARG A 241 34.23 -6.84 -30.62
CA ARG A 241 35.33 -6.21 -31.35
C ARG A 241 36.58 -6.18 -30.47
N LEU A 242 37.73 -6.33 -31.11
CA LEU A 242 39.03 -6.20 -30.46
C LEU A 242 39.55 -4.79 -30.68
N GLU A 243 40.10 -4.21 -29.61
CA GLU A 243 40.68 -2.88 -29.60
C GLU A 243 42.09 -2.92 -29.00
N ASN A 244 42.98 -2.12 -29.57
CA ASN A 244 44.38 -1.96 -29.16
C ASN A 244 45.20 -3.28 -29.10
N ILE A 245 44.84 -4.28 -29.90
CA ILE A 245 45.52 -5.60 -29.92
C ILE A 245 46.77 -5.67 -30.82
N LYS A 246 47.10 -4.57 -31.52
CA LYS A 246 48.27 -4.54 -32.41
C LYS A 246 49.54 -4.45 -31.57
N GLU A 247 50.54 -5.24 -31.92
CA GLU A 247 51.87 -5.18 -31.32
C GLU A 247 52.85 -4.53 -32.32
N PRO A 248 53.88 -3.81 -31.85
CA PRO A 248 54.93 -3.27 -32.72
C PRO A 248 55.53 -4.37 -33.58
N ASP A 249 55.68 -4.10 -34.88
CA ASP A 249 56.30 -4.98 -35.89
C ASP A 249 55.62 -6.34 -36.12
N LEU A 250 54.47 -6.62 -35.49
CA LEU A 250 53.74 -7.87 -35.64
C LEU A 250 52.37 -7.65 -36.29
N LYS A 251 52.08 -8.44 -37.32
CA LYS A 251 50.76 -8.46 -37.95
C LYS A 251 49.88 -9.52 -37.31
N VAL A 252 48.61 -9.20 -37.09
CA VAL A 252 47.60 -10.21 -36.71
C VAL A 252 47.35 -11.10 -37.92
N THR A 253 47.59 -12.40 -37.77
CA THR A 253 47.40 -13.39 -38.84
C THR A 253 46.07 -14.13 -38.71
N ASN A 254 45.62 -14.35 -37.47
CA ASN A 254 44.37 -15.04 -37.20
C ASN A 254 43.72 -14.53 -35.90
N THR A 255 42.40 -14.66 -35.82
CA THR A 255 41.64 -14.43 -34.59
C THR A 255 40.56 -15.47 -34.47
N VAL A 256 40.58 -16.24 -33.39
CA VAL A 256 39.61 -17.30 -33.11
C VAL A 256 38.84 -16.99 -31.84
N TRP A 257 37.52 -17.07 -31.91
CA TRP A 257 36.63 -16.84 -30.78
C TRP A 257 36.07 -18.15 -30.21
N ALA A 258 36.10 -18.27 -28.89
CA ALA A 258 35.57 -19.42 -28.17
C ALA A 258 34.64 -19.00 -27.03
N SER A 259 33.75 -19.91 -26.65
CA SER A 259 32.87 -19.76 -25.48
C SER A 259 33.10 -20.92 -24.53
N SER A 260 33.32 -20.62 -23.26
CA SER A 260 33.37 -21.63 -22.19
C SER A 260 32.02 -22.34 -21.98
N GLN A 261 30.90 -21.71 -22.34
CA GLN A 261 29.56 -22.31 -22.24
C GLN A 261 28.70 -22.04 -23.50
N PRO A 262 28.94 -22.75 -24.63
CA PRO A 262 28.23 -22.52 -25.89
C PRO A 262 26.72 -22.73 -25.86
N LYS A 263 26.21 -23.46 -24.85
CA LYS A 263 24.77 -23.65 -24.59
C LYS A 263 24.13 -22.46 -23.87
N VAL A 264 24.92 -21.64 -23.17
CA VAL A 264 24.50 -20.39 -22.53
C VAL A 264 24.65 -19.24 -23.52
N ALA A 265 25.86 -19.03 -24.02
CA ALA A 265 26.16 -18.08 -25.09
C ALA A 265 27.12 -18.72 -26.08
N SER A 266 26.74 -18.80 -27.36
CA SER A 266 27.65 -19.27 -28.41
C SER A 266 28.26 -18.09 -29.15
N VAL A 267 29.51 -18.21 -29.60
CA VAL A 267 30.18 -17.21 -30.44
C VAL A 267 30.54 -17.82 -31.79
N ASN A 268 30.42 -17.04 -32.86
CA ASN A 268 30.96 -17.44 -34.16
C ASN A 268 32.50 -17.34 -34.10
N PRO A 269 33.25 -18.44 -34.39
CA PRO A 269 34.70 -18.47 -34.23
C PRO A 269 35.48 -17.46 -35.09
N ALA A 270 34.93 -17.00 -36.21
CA ALA A 270 35.60 -16.07 -37.12
C ALA A 270 35.13 -14.62 -36.91
N SER A 271 33.82 -14.39 -36.75
CA SER A 271 33.25 -13.05 -36.71
C SER A 271 33.09 -12.45 -35.31
N GLY A 272 33.25 -13.24 -34.24
CA GLY A 272 33.05 -12.75 -32.87
C GLY A 272 31.59 -12.41 -32.53
N VAL A 273 30.63 -12.82 -33.36
CA VAL A 273 29.19 -12.59 -33.10
C VAL A 273 28.71 -13.58 -32.04
N VAL A 274 28.39 -13.05 -30.86
CA VAL A 274 27.85 -13.80 -29.72
C VAL A 274 26.33 -13.85 -29.81
N THR A 275 25.74 -15.03 -29.56
CA THR A 275 24.29 -15.27 -29.49
C THR A 275 23.92 -15.81 -28.11
N GLY A 276 23.03 -15.12 -27.40
CA GLY A 276 22.50 -15.59 -26.12
C GLY A 276 21.48 -16.71 -26.33
N LYS A 277 21.69 -17.88 -25.73
CA LYS A 277 20.82 -19.06 -25.90
C LYS A 277 20.01 -19.38 -24.66
N ARG A 278 20.65 -19.37 -23.48
CA ARG A 278 20.02 -19.70 -22.20
C ARG A 278 20.55 -18.79 -21.12
N ALA A 279 19.70 -18.43 -20.16
CA ALA A 279 20.13 -17.64 -19.01
C ALA A 279 21.31 -18.30 -18.27
N GLY A 280 22.30 -17.51 -17.90
CA GLY A 280 23.53 -18.01 -17.28
C GLY A 280 24.75 -17.14 -17.55
N LEU A 281 25.91 -17.68 -17.18
CA LEU A 281 27.21 -17.03 -17.32
C LEU A 281 28.06 -17.80 -18.33
N ALA A 282 28.71 -17.09 -19.25
CA ALA A 282 29.70 -17.65 -20.15
C ALA A 282 30.88 -16.68 -20.28
N GLU A 283 32.10 -17.19 -20.27
CA GLU A 283 33.28 -16.45 -20.72
C GLU A 283 33.46 -16.62 -22.22
N ILE A 284 33.65 -15.50 -22.93
CA ILE A 284 34.01 -15.44 -24.34
C ILE A 284 35.46 -15.01 -24.45
N THR A 285 36.26 -15.78 -25.17
CA THR A 285 37.70 -15.54 -25.32
C THR A 285 38.04 -15.37 -26.80
N ALA A 286 38.75 -14.29 -27.11
CA ALA A 286 39.39 -14.11 -28.40
C ALA A 286 40.86 -14.49 -28.29
N THR A 287 41.32 -15.42 -29.12
CA THR A 287 42.72 -15.77 -29.26
C THR A 287 43.25 -15.14 -30.54
N VAL A 288 44.21 -14.24 -30.41
CA VAL A 288 44.85 -13.51 -31.50
C VAL A 288 46.22 -14.13 -31.74
N THR A 289 46.50 -14.54 -32.97
CA THR A 289 47.81 -15.07 -33.38
C THR A 289 48.54 -14.04 -34.24
N TYR A 290 49.83 -13.89 -34.00
CA TYR A 290 50.70 -12.91 -34.66
C TYR A 290 51.61 -13.57 -35.70
N SER A 291 52.23 -12.74 -36.56
CA SER A 291 53.09 -13.18 -37.67
C SER A 291 54.35 -13.95 -37.23
N ASN A 292 54.79 -13.80 -35.98
CA ASN A 292 55.90 -14.56 -35.39
C ASN A 292 55.45 -15.89 -34.73
N GLY A 293 54.18 -16.25 -34.84
CA GLY A 293 53.61 -17.47 -34.25
C GLY A 293 53.18 -17.35 -32.78
N THR A 294 53.43 -16.23 -32.09
CA THR A 294 52.93 -16.04 -30.72
C THR A 294 51.42 -15.78 -30.72
N SER A 295 50.77 -15.99 -29.57
CA SER A 295 49.34 -15.72 -29.41
C SER A 295 49.03 -15.02 -28.09
N ALA A 296 48.01 -14.16 -28.11
CA ALA A 296 47.46 -13.49 -26.94
C ALA A 296 45.96 -13.81 -26.80
N THR A 297 45.48 -13.90 -25.55
CA THR A 297 44.07 -14.22 -25.26
C THR A 297 43.39 -13.08 -24.51
N PHE A 298 42.19 -12.72 -24.95
CA PHE A 298 41.40 -11.65 -24.35
C PHE A 298 40.03 -12.20 -23.92
N PRO A 299 39.81 -12.44 -22.62
CA PRO A 299 38.52 -12.90 -22.11
C PRO A 299 37.58 -11.72 -21.83
N THR A 300 36.28 -11.99 -21.92
CA THR A 300 35.21 -11.14 -21.37
C THR A 300 34.06 -12.01 -20.89
N THR A 301 33.39 -11.57 -19.83
CA THR A 301 32.22 -12.25 -19.31
C THR A 301 30.95 -11.83 -20.06
N VAL A 302 30.13 -12.79 -20.43
CA VAL A 302 28.78 -12.60 -20.97
C VAL A 302 27.77 -13.17 -20.00
N ARG A 303 26.81 -12.33 -19.59
CA ARG A 303 25.67 -12.70 -18.76
C ARG A 303 24.43 -12.72 -19.63
N VAL A 304 23.90 -13.92 -19.86
CA VAL A 304 22.67 -14.08 -20.63
C VAL A 304 21.48 -13.95 -19.67
N SER A 305 20.60 -12.99 -19.93
CA SER A 305 19.38 -12.75 -19.17
C SER A 305 18.16 -13.35 -19.88
N ASP A 306 17.07 -13.61 -19.15
CA ASP A 306 15.78 -14.01 -19.71
C ASP A 306 14.67 -13.11 -19.15
N PRO A 307 14.67 -11.82 -19.57
CA PRO A 307 13.89 -10.81 -18.90
C PRO A 307 12.39 -10.96 -19.19
N LYS A 308 11.57 -10.86 -18.15
CA LYS A 308 10.11 -11.07 -18.21
C LYS A 308 9.35 -10.10 -17.30
N ILE A 309 8.18 -9.67 -17.75
CA ILE A 309 7.19 -8.95 -16.93
C ILE A 309 5.94 -9.83 -16.81
N LYS A 310 5.51 -10.10 -15.57
CA LYS A 310 4.30 -10.89 -15.28
C LYS A 310 3.40 -10.16 -14.28
N PRO A 311 2.07 -10.17 -14.47
CA PRO A 311 1.35 -10.62 -15.67
C PRO A 311 1.64 -9.72 -16.89
N SER A 312 1.22 -10.10 -18.11
CA SER A 312 1.42 -9.31 -19.35
C SER A 312 0.47 -8.12 -19.47
N SER A 313 -0.51 -8.00 -18.57
CA SER A 313 -1.44 -6.87 -18.52
C SER A 313 -1.74 -6.45 -17.09
N THR A 314 -1.93 -5.14 -16.89
CA THR A 314 -2.31 -4.54 -15.60
C THR A 314 -3.53 -3.65 -15.79
N VAL A 315 -4.45 -3.71 -14.83
CA VAL A 315 -5.56 -2.75 -14.67
C VAL A 315 -5.27 -1.86 -13.47
N LEU A 316 -5.41 -0.54 -13.62
CA LEU A 316 -5.32 0.46 -12.56
C LEU A 316 -6.46 1.47 -12.70
N SER A 317 -7.05 1.90 -11.59
CA SER A 317 -7.94 3.06 -11.64
C SER A 317 -7.12 4.36 -11.74
N THR A 318 -7.71 5.41 -12.31
CA THR A 318 -7.10 6.75 -12.40
C THR A 318 -6.49 7.19 -11.07
N GLY A 319 -5.27 7.76 -11.10
CA GLY A 319 -4.54 8.23 -9.94
C GLY A 319 -3.79 7.16 -9.13
N GLN A 320 -4.05 5.88 -9.36
CA GLN A 320 -3.31 4.79 -8.70
C GLN A 320 -1.96 4.54 -9.36
N GLN A 321 -1.03 4.00 -8.58
CA GLN A 321 0.31 3.63 -9.05
C GLN A 321 0.58 2.14 -8.86
N ARG A 322 1.46 1.59 -9.68
CA ARG A 322 1.97 0.22 -9.50
C ARG A 322 3.35 0.06 -10.12
N LYS A 323 4.25 -0.58 -9.38
CA LYS A 323 5.58 -0.97 -9.86
C LYS A 323 5.50 -2.20 -10.75
N LEU A 324 5.99 -2.11 -11.98
CA LEU A 324 6.20 -3.25 -12.86
C LEU A 324 7.58 -3.84 -12.60
N LYS A 325 7.62 -5.11 -12.16
CA LYS A 325 8.87 -5.82 -11.89
C LYS A 325 9.32 -6.57 -13.15
N VAL A 326 10.51 -6.21 -13.66
CA VAL A 326 11.23 -7.06 -14.61
C VAL A 326 11.97 -8.13 -13.81
N THR A 327 11.76 -9.39 -14.18
CA THR A 327 12.42 -10.57 -13.59
C THR A 327 13.35 -11.20 -14.61
N GLY A 328 14.29 -12.05 -14.18
CA GLY A 328 15.23 -12.71 -15.11
C GLY A 328 16.34 -11.80 -15.65
N THR A 329 16.59 -10.67 -14.97
CA THR A 329 17.71 -9.75 -15.24
C THR A 329 19.00 -10.21 -14.56
N THR A 330 20.09 -9.52 -14.85
CA THR A 330 21.42 -9.72 -14.26
C THR A 330 21.90 -8.44 -13.58
N PRO A 331 22.93 -8.49 -12.73
CA PRO A 331 23.66 -7.32 -12.19
C PRO A 331 24.04 -6.23 -13.20
N PHE A 332 24.25 -6.62 -14.46
CA PHE A 332 24.69 -5.74 -15.56
C PHE A 332 23.53 -5.30 -16.46
N SER A 333 22.32 -5.80 -16.21
CA SER A 333 21.17 -5.50 -17.03
C SER A 333 20.72 -4.06 -16.88
N THR A 334 20.36 -3.43 -18.01
CA THR A 334 19.79 -2.08 -18.02
C THR A 334 18.37 -2.15 -18.55
N VAL A 335 17.43 -1.56 -17.83
CA VAL A 335 16.01 -1.50 -18.21
C VAL A 335 15.69 -0.09 -18.64
N LYS A 336 15.22 0.09 -19.87
CA LYS A 336 14.69 1.35 -20.37
C LYS A 336 13.19 1.24 -20.59
N TRP A 337 12.44 2.20 -20.05
CA TRP A 337 10.99 2.19 -20.09
C TRP A 337 10.44 3.20 -21.10
N LYS A 338 9.36 2.84 -21.78
CA LYS A 338 8.59 3.73 -22.66
C LYS A 338 7.10 3.46 -22.52
N VAL A 339 6.29 4.51 -22.53
CA VAL A 339 4.82 4.41 -22.60
C VAL A 339 4.32 4.95 -23.94
N LYS A 340 3.44 4.19 -24.62
CA LYS A 340 2.94 4.57 -25.96
C LYS A 340 2.03 5.80 -25.94
N LYS A 341 1.10 5.88 -24.99
CA LYS A 341 0.17 7.01 -24.81
C LYS A 341 0.38 7.63 -23.43
N THR A 342 1.13 8.73 -23.38
CA THR A 342 1.44 9.48 -22.15
C THR A 342 0.22 10.17 -21.53
N SER A 343 -0.80 10.48 -22.34
CA SER A 343 -2.08 11.02 -21.85
C SER A 343 -2.89 10.06 -20.97
N VAL A 344 -2.56 8.77 -21.00
CA VAL A 344 -3.21 7.70 -20.21
C VAL A 344 -2.39 7.35 -18.96
N ALA A 345 -1.07 7.33 -19.06
CA ALA A 345 -0.19 6.98 -17.94
C ALA A 345 1.25 7.46 -18.16
N THR A 346 1.99 7.60 -17.08
CA THR A 346 3.44 7.84 -17.08
C THR A 346 4.18 6.65 -16.44
N ILE A 347 5.48 6.55 -16.69
CA ILE A 347 6.35 5.52 -16.09
C ILE A 347 7.68 6.14 -15.70
N GLN A 348 8.16 5.81 -14.51
CA GLN A 348 9.45 6.23 -13.97
C GLN A 348 10.56 5.24 -14.37
N GLU A 349 11.82 5.64 -14.21
CA GLU A 349 12.99 4.78 -14.52
C GLU A 349 12.98 3.46 -13.73
N ASP A 350 12.44 3.48 -12.51
CA ASP A 350 12.36 2.32 -11.63
C ASP A 350 11.22 1.33 -12.00
N GLY A 351 10.42 1.65 -13.04
CA GLY A 351 9.28 0.86 -13.49
C GLY A 351 7.97 1.17 -12.76
N THR A 352 7.92 2.20 -11.91
CA THR A 352 6.68 2.67 -11.29
C THR A 352 5.80 3.37 -12.31
N VAL A 353 4.63 2.78 -12.56
CA VAL A 353 3.61 3.28 -13.48
C VAL A 353 2.57 4.06 -12.71
N THR A 354 2.25 5.25 -13.19
CA THR A 354 1.19 6.09 -12.64
C THR A 354 0.06 6.22 -13.65
N ALA A 355 -1.15 5.81 -13.25
CA ALA A 355 -2.35 6.00 -14.05
C ALA A 355 -2.73 7.49 -14.08
N GLY A 356 -2.87 8.06 -15.28
CA GLY A 356 -3.29 9.44 -15.47
C GLY A 356 -4.77 9.68 -15.18
N ALA A 357 -5.24 10.89 -15.48
CA ALA A 357 -6.64 11.28 -15.29
C ALA A 357 -7.60 10.66 -16.34
N ASN A 358 -7.07 10.26 -17.50
CA ASN A 358 -7.85 9.72 -18.60
C ASN A 358 -7.89 8.19 -18.58
N ALA A 359 -9.09 7.62 -18.59
CA ALA A 359 -9.27 6.19 -18.80
C ALA A 359 -8.89 5.79 -20.23
N GLY A 360 -8.40 4.57 -20.43
CA GLY A 360 -8.02 4.07 -21.74
C GLY A 360 -7.02 2.93 -21.71
N ARG A 361 -6.59 2.48 -22.88
CA ARG A 361 -5.55 1.45 -23.05
C ARG A 361 -4.27 2.05 -23.59
N THR A 362 -3.14 1.64 -23.03
CA THR A 362 -1.79 2.00 -23.51
C THR A 362 -0.85 0.79 -23.40
N THR A 363 0.28 0.87 -24.07
CA THR A 363 1.32 -0.17 -24.03
C THR A 363 2.56 0.41 -23.38
N ILE A 364 3.04 -0.28 -22.35
CA ILE A 364 4.34 -0.03 -21.74
C ILE A 364 5.34 -0.97 -22.41
N THR A 365 6.50 -0.45 -22.75
CA THR A 365 7.60 -1.19 -23.37
C THR A 365 8.80 -1.11 -22.45
N ALA A 366 9.36 -2.26 -22.10
CA ALA A 366 10.66 -2.37 -21.43
C ALA A 366 11.67 -2.90 -22.45
N GLU A 367 12.71 -2.11 -22.71
CA GLU A 367 13.88 -2.57 -23.45
C GLU A 367 14.93 -3.04 -22.44
N VAL A 368 15.33 -4.30 -22.53
CA VAL A 368 16.22 -4.95 -21.57
C VAL A 368 17.23 -5.77 -22.34
N ASP A 369 18.51 -5.47 -22.20
CA ASP A 369 19.61 -6.28 -22.74
C ASP A 369 19.46 -6.62 -24.25
N GLY A 370 18.92 -5.68 -25.03
CA GLY A 370 18.67 -5.80 -26.47
C GLY A 370 17.36 -6.49 -26.86
N THR A 371 16.54 -6.95 -25.90
CA THR A 371 15.18 -7.44 -26.17
C THR A 371 14.11 -6.43 -25.76
N THR A 372 12.92 -6.57 -26.35
CA THR A 372 11.77 -5.70 -26.10
C THR A 372 10.62 -6.49 -25.49
N ILE A 373 10.16 -6.10 -24.30
CA ILE A 373 9.01 -6.68 -23.62
C ILE A 373 7.86 -5.68 -23.66
N ARG A 374 6.69 -6.11 -24.12
CA ARG A 374 5.47 -5.29 -24.15
C ARG A 374 4.52 -5.70 -23.04
N HIS A 375 3.98 -4.71 -22.32
CA HIS A 375 3.03 -4.88 -21.23
C HIS A 375 1.80 -4.00 -21.49
N GLN A 376 0.60 -4.58 -21.42
CA GLN A 376 -0.64 -3.85 -21.64
C GLN A 376 -1.11 -3.17 -20.35
N LEU A 377 -1.32 -1.85 -20.38
CA LEU A 377 -1.93 -1.11 -19.29
C LEU A 377 -3.35 -0.69 -19.67
N ILE A 378 -4.30 -0.96 -18.78
CA ILE A 378 -5.68 -0.53 -18.88
C ILE A 378 -5.97 0.40 -17.70
N VAL A 379 -6.22 1.67 -17.98
CA VAL A 379 -6.63 2.65 -16.97
C VAL A 379 -8.15 2.74 -16.96
N THR A 380 -8.75 2.51 -15.79
CA THR A 380 -10.19 2.54 -15.57
C THR A 380 -10.58 3.77 -14.74
N LYS A 381 -11.85 4.20 -14.83
CA LYS A 381 -12.41 5.25 -13.98
C LYS A 381 -13.75 4.76 -13.42
N PRO A 382 -13.73 3.78 -12.49
CA PRO A 382 -14.96 3.22 -11.93
C PRO A 382 -15.81 4.31 -11.28
N GLN A 383 -17.10 4.32 -11.56
CA GLN A 383 -18.06 5.26 -10.97
C GLN A 383 -19.48 4.70 -10.96
N LEU A 384 -20.26 5.07 -9.95
CA LEU A 384 -21.69 4.74 -9.89
C LEU A 384 -22.50 5.81 -10.64
N ALA A 385 -23.35 5.41 -11.58
CA ALA A 385 -24.24 6.35 -12.27
C ALA A 385 -25.34 6.91 -11.34
N SER A 386 -25.63 6.22 -10.23
CA SER A 386 -26.51 6.66 -9.15
C SER A 386 -26.06 6.02 -7.85
N VAL A 387 -26.29 6.66 -6.71
CA VAL A 387 -25.83 6.17 -5.39
C VAL A 387 -26.90 5.41 -4.60
N SER A 388 -28.13 5.34 -5.10
CA SER A 388 -29.20 4.63 -4.43
C SER A 388 -30.23 4.01 -5.39
N THR A 389 -31.05 3.11 -4.86
CA THR A 389 -32.29 2.62 -5.50
C THR A 389 -33.32 2.24 -4.45
N THR A 390 -34.59 2.26 -4.87
CA THR A 390 -35.73 1.77 -4.11
C THR A 390 -36.39 0.64 -4.88
N LEU A 391 -36.57 -0.51 -4.23
CA LEU A 391 -37.08 -1.74 -4.85
C LEU A 391 -38.25 -2.30 -4.05
N ALA A 392 -39.24 -2.86 -4.73
CA ALA A 392 -40.22 -3.71 -4.06
C ALA A 392 -39.58 -5.06 -3.67
N THR A 393 -40.07 -5.68 -2.59
CA THR A 393 -39.62 -7.01 -2.17
C THR A 393 -39.75 -8.02 -3.34
N GLY A 394 -38.71 -8.83 -3.55
CA GLY A 394 -38.58 -9.79 -4.65
C GLY A 394 -38.04 -9.21 -5.97
N LYS A 395 -38.00 -7.89 -6.15
CA LYS A 395 -37.51 -7.27 -7.38
C LYS A 395 -35.98 -7.19 -7.41
N LYS A 396 -35.44 -7.28 -8.64
CA LYS A 396 -34.00 -7.25 -8.92
C LYS A 396 -33.59 -5.90 -9.49
N HIS A 397 -32.36 -5.48 -9.20
CA HIS A 397 -31.75 -4.28 -9.77
C HIS A 397 -30.24 -4.46 -9.92
N LYS A 398 -29.69 -3.98 -11.02
CA LYS A 398 -28.24 -4.03 -11.26
C LYS A 398 -27.60 -2.76 -10.73
N VAL A 399 -26.61 -2.88 -9.84
CA VAL A 399 -25.82 -1.71 -9.41
C VAL A 399 -25.20 -1.05 -10.65
N PRO A 400 -25.46 0.25 -10.91
CA PRO A 400 -25.08 0.89 -12.16
C PRO A 400 -23.63 1.38 -12.14
N LEU A 401 -22.69 0.42 -12.05
CA LEU A 401 -21.26 0.66 -12.09
C LEU A 401 -20.79 0.82 -13.55
N LYS A 402 -20.17 1.96 -13.86
CA LYS A 402 -19.60 2.32 -15.16
C LYS A 402 -18.08 2.55 -15.05
N GLY A 403 -17.41 2.67 -16.21
CA GLY A 403 -15.98 3.04 -16.27
C GLY A 403 -15.00 1.92 -15.89
N VAL A 404 -15.46 0.66 -15.94
CA VAL A 404 -14.67 -0.56 -15.72
C VAL A 404 -14.28 -1.22 -17.05
N SER A 405 -13.41 -2.23 -16.99
CA SER A 405 -12.96 -3.02 -18.14
C SER A 405 -13.20 -4.52 -17.93
N SER A 406 -13.00 -5.33 -18.96
CA SER A 406 -13.07 -6.80 -18.84
C SER A 406 -12.05 -7.39 -17.86
N GLY A 407 -10.93 -6.69 -17.62
CA GLY A 407 -9.92 -7.09 -16.64
C GLY A 407 -10.15 -6.51 -15.24
N SER A 408 -11.21 -5.72 -15.04
CA SER A 408 -11.46 -5.07 -13.76
C SER A 408 -11.79 -6.09 -12.67
N LYS A 409 -11.25 -5.86 -11.47
CA LYS A 409 -11.52 -6.68 -10.30
C LYS A 409 -12.63 -6.02 -9.50
N ILE A 410 -13.82 -6.60 -9.58
CA ILE A 410 -15.04 -6.04 -8.99
C ILE A 410 -15.60 -7.00 -7.94
N THR A 411 -15.96 -6.47 -6.78
CA THR A 411 -16.64 -7.22 -5.72
C THR A 411 -17.82 -6.44 -5.17
N TYR A 412 -18.85 -7.16 -4.74
CA TYR A 412 -20.07 -6.62 -4.16
C TYR A 412 -20.35 -7.33 -2.83
N ARG A 413 -20.71 -6.56 -1.80
CA ARG A 413 -21.10 -7.09 -0.49
C ARG A 413 -22.26 -6.28 0.07
N SER A 414 -23.33 -6.96 0.49
CA SER A 414 -24.40 -6.31 1.24
C SER A 414 -24.06 -6.24 2.72
N LYS A 415 -24.28 -5.09 3.37
CA LYS A 415 -24.16 -4.97 4.84
C LYS A 415 -25.24 -5.75 5.59
N LYS A 416 -26.47 -5.80 5.05
CA LYS A 416 -27.60 -6.55 5.61
C LYS A 416 -28.25 -7.41 4.51
N PRO A 417 -27.70 -8.62 4.23
CA PRO A 417 -28.22 -9.53 3.21
C PRO A 417 -29.66 -10.00 3.44
N SER A 418 -30.18 -9.89 4.68
CA SER A 418 -31.59 -10.12 5.01
C SER A 418 -32.52 -9.10 4.36
N ILE A 419 -32.10 -7.83 4.24
CA ILE A 419 -32.86 -6.76 3.59
C ILE A 419 -32.68 -6.82 2.07
N ALA A 420 -31.43 -6.83 1.59
CA ALA A 420 -31.14 -6.97 0.17
C ALA A 420 -29.88 -7.80 -0.06
N LYS A 421 -29.94 -8.82 -0.93
CA LYS A 421 -28.81 -9.67 -1.27
C LYS A 421 -28.25 -9.24 -2.63
N VAL A 422 -26.92 -9.20 -2.76
CA VAL A 422 -26.23 -8.93 -4.03
C VAL A 422 -25.43 -10.15 -4.45
N ASN A 423 -25.41 -10.45 -5.75
CA ASN A 423 -24.61 -11.53 -6.31
C ASN A 423 -23.24 -11.03 -6.83
N LYS A 424 -22.39 -11.95 -7.32
CA LYS A 424 -21.05 -11.61 -7.85
C LYS A 424 -21.09 -10.66 -9.05
N SER A 425 -22.17 -10.65 -9.83
CA SER A 425 -22.30 -9.73 -10.95
C SER A 425 -22.81 -8.35 -10.53
N GLY A 426 -23.19 -8.13 -9.26
CA GLY A 426 -23.73 -6.84 -8.80
C GLY A 426 -25.25 -6.69 -9.01
N THR A 427 -25.97 -7.78 -9.28
CA THR A 427 -27.44 -7.77 -9.25
C THR A 427 -27.91 -7.94 -7.81
N VAL A 428 -28.64 -6.93 -7.33
CA VAL A 428 -29.30 -6.87 -6.02
C VAL A 428 -30.71 -7.45 -6.15
N ILE A 429 -31.17 -8.20 -5.15
CA ILE A 429 -32.55 -8.62 -4.95
C ILE A 429 -33.05 -8.15 -3.58
N GLY A 430 -34.18 -7.45 -3.55
CA GLY A 430 -34.83 -7.06 -2.30
C GLY A 430 -35.49 -8.25 -1.62
N ARG A 431 -35.27 -8.43 -0.32
CA ARG A 431 -35.70 -9.60 0.46
C ARG A 431 -36.68 -9.27 1.58
N SER A 432 -36.39 -8.25 2.38
CA SER A 432 -37.29 -7.76 3.43
C SER A 432 -37.30 -6.24 3.45
N SER A 433 -38.38 -5.64 3.95
CA SER A 433 -38.46 -4.17 4.01
C SER A 433 -37.38 -3.58 4.91
N GLY A 434 -36.81 -2.46 4.49
CA GLY A 434 -35.73 -1.79 5.20
C GLY A 434 -34.69 -1.20 4.26
N THR A 435 -33.63 -0.64 4.81
CA THR A 435 -32.54 -0.04 4.03
C THR A 435 -31.20 -0.71 4.37
N THR A 436 -30.41 -1.01 3.36
CA THR A 436 -29.04 -1.52 3.51
C THR A 436 -28.11 -0.89 2.49
N ASP A 437 -26.82 -0.83 2.82
CA ASP A 437 -25.80 -0.46 1.85
C ASP A 437 -25.24 -1.71 1.16
N ILE A 438 -24.96 -1.56 -0.13
CA ILE A 438 -24.12 -2.46 -0.92
C ILE A 438 -22.75 -1.81 -1.07
N ILE A 439 -21.72 -2.45 -0.55
CA ILE A 439 -20.33 -2.06 -0.72
C ILE A 439 -19.83 -2.61 -2.04
N VAL A 440 -19.40 -1.72 -2.93
CA VAL A 440 -18.86 -2.03 -4.25
C VAL A 440 -17.38 -1.71 -4.22
N LYS A 441 -16.50 -2.70 -4.45
CA LYS A 441 -15.08 -2.43 -4.67
C LYS A 441 -14.75 -2.70 -6.12
N ALA A 442 -14.14 -1.73 -6.81
CA ALA A 442 -13.76 -1.85 -8.21
C ALA A 442 -12.36 -1.25 -8.41
N ASP A 443 -11.41 -2.06 -8.86
CA ASP A 443 -10.04 -1.66 -9.18
C ASP A 443 -9.31 -0.88 -8.06
N GLY A 444 -9.61 -1.20 -6.80
CA GLY A 444 -9.05 -0.56 -5.60
C GLY A 444 -9.92 0.55 -5.00
N LEU A 445 -10.88 1.09 -5.75
CA LEU A 445 -11.83 2.08 -5.25
C LEU A 445 -13.01 1.42 -4.54
N THR A 446 -13.54 2.09 -3.51
CA THR A 446 -14.72 1.63 -2.75
C THR A 446 -15.86 2.63 -2.88
N PHE A 447 -17.05 2.12 -3.21
CA PHE A 447 -18.29 2.88 -3.31
C PHE A 447 -19.36 2.28 -2.41
N THR A 448 -20.27 3.13 -1.94
CA THR A 448 -21.44 2.74 -1.17
C THR A 448 -22.69 2.98 -2.01
N TYR A 449 -23.47 1.94 -2.24
CA TYR A 449 -24.73 2.00 -2.99
C TYR A 449 -25.91 1.65 -2.09
N LYS A 450 -26.77 2.62 -1.79
CA LYS A 450 -27.87 2.48 -0.83
C LYS A 450 -29.08 1.81 -1.48
N VAL A 451 -29.60 0.75 -0.87
CA VAL A 451 -30.77 0.01 -1.34
C VAL A 451 -31.86 0.10 -0.28
N THR A 452 -32.99 0.68 -0.65
CA THR A 452 -34.21 0.66 0.14
C THR A 452 -35.17 -0.38 -0.45
N VAL A 453 -35.67 -1.27 0.38
CA VAL A 453 -36.63 -2.31 0.00
C VAL A 453 -37.98 -1.99 0.64
N ILE A 454 -39.03 -1.92 -0.18
CA ILE A 454 -40.40 -1.68 0.26
C ILE A 454 -41.14 -3.02 0.34
N SER A 455 -41.94 -3.18 1.39
CA SER A 455 -42.83 -4.34 1.53
C SER A 455 -43.87 -4.36 0.41
N GLN A 456 -44.10 -5.52 -0.20
CA GLN A 456 -45.20 -5.70 -1.15
C GLN A 456 -46.55 -5.43 -0.49
N ARG A 457 -46.69 -5.78 0.80
CA ARG A 457 -47.90 -5.53 1.57
C ARG A 457 -48.17 -4.04 1.70
N ALA A 458 -47.15 -3.25 2.00
CA ALA A 458 -47.25 -1.80 2.10
C ALA A 458 -47.59 -1.15 0.75
N LEU A 459 -46.98 -1.61 -0.35
CA LEU A 459 -47.31 -1.12 -1.71
C LEU A 459 -48.76 -1.43 -2.10
N LYS A 460 -49.25 -2.64 -1.80
CA LYS A 460 -50.66 -3.00 -2.00
C LYS A 460 -51.58 -2.13 -1.14
N ALA A 461 -51.19 -1.84 0.10
CA ALA A 461 -51.95 -0.96 0.97
C ALA A 461 -52.04 0.47 0.43
N CYS A 462 -50.93 1.05 -0.05
CA CYS A 462 -50.95 2.35 -0.71
C CYS A 462 -51.91 2.38 -1.90
N LYS A 463 -51.87 1.38 -2.78
CA LYS A 463 -52.77 1.27 -3.95
C LYS A 463 -54.24 1.15 -3.53
N THR A 464 -54.52 0.30 -2.55
CA THR A 464 -55.89 0.08 -2.04
C THR A 464 -56.42 1.34 -1.37
N GLY A 465 -55.63 1.96 -0.51
CA GLY A 465 -55.97 3.24 0.11
C GLY A 465 -56.26 4.34 -0.93
N TYR A 466 -55.47 4.39 -2.01
CA TYR A 466 -55.66 5.39 -3.06
C TYR A 466 -56.96 5.16 -3.83
N SER A 467 -57.33 3.90 -4.07
CA SER A 467 -58.61 3.54 -4.64
C SER A 467 -59.78 3.91 -3.72
N ILE A 468 -59.66 3.70 -2.41
CA ILE A 468 -60.69 4.06 -1.42
C ILE A 468 -60.91 5.58 -1.39
N ILE A 469 -59.85 6.39 -1.27
CA ILE A 469 -60.01 7.86 -1.22
C ILE A 469 -60.62 8.41 -2.53
N SER A 470 -60.34 7.77 -3.67
CA SER A 470 -60.86 8.18 -4.96
C SER A 470 -62.34 7.83 -5.13
N SER A 471 -62.78 6.66 -4.64
CA SER A 471 -64.14 6.12 -4.85
C SER A 471 -65.12 6.38 -3.69
N SER A 472 -64.65 6.81 -2.52
CA SER A 472 -65.46 6.95 -1.31
C SER A 472 -65.43 8.37 -0.74
N SER A 473 -66.34 8.63 0.22
CA SER A 473 -66.50 9.92 0.91
C SER A 473 -66.06 9.84 2.38
N TYR A 474 -65.49 10.92 2.90
CA TYR A 474 -65.06 10.95 4.30
C TYR A 474 -66.26 11.11 5.25
N SER A 475 -66.45 10.22 6.21
CA SER A 475 -67.45 10.30 7.28
C SER A 475 -67.01 9.48 8.50
N GLN A 476 -66.92 10.11 9.67
CA GLN A 476 -66.62 9.40 10.92
C GLN A 476 -67.79 8.51 11.37
N ALA A 477 -69.03 8.98 11.23
CA ALA A 477 -70.22 8.22 11.60
C ALA A 477 -70.42 6.97 10.72
N ARG A 478 -70.10 7.07 9.42
CA ARG A 478 -70.27 5.99 8.44
C ARG A 478 -68.95 5.28 8.09
N ARG A 479 -67.93 5.38 8.95
CA ARG A 479 -66.52 5.01 8.65
C ARG A 479 -66.30 3.59 8.12
N MET A 480 -67.16 2.62 8.48
CA MET A 480 -67.08 1.23 7.99
C MET A 480 -68.15 0.88 6.93
N THR A 481 -69.05 1.80 6.59
CA THR A 481 -70.10 1.59 5.57
C THR A 481 -69.52 1.64 4.14
N PRO A 482 -70.01 0.82 3.19
CA PRO A 482 -69.62 0.94 1.78
C PRO A 482 -69.76 2.37 1.25
N GLY A 483 -68.75 2.85 0.51
CA GLY A 483 -68.70 4.21 -0.01
C GLY A 483 -68.25 5.29 0.99
N TYR A 484 -67.99 4.94 2.26
CA TYR A 484 -67.54 5.87 3.29
C TYR A 484 -66.26 5.42 3.99
N TYR A 485 -65.49 6.37 4.52
CA TYR A 485 -64.28 6.12 5.30
C TYR A 485 -63.99 7.24 6.29
N ASP A 486 -63.18 6.96 7.30
CA ASP A 486 -62.47 7.96 8.10
C ASP A 486 -60.97 7.68 8.09
N CYS A 487 -60.19 8.48 8.81
CA CYS A 487 -58.73 8.37 8.78
C CYS A 487 -58.19 6.98 9.15
N SER A 488 -58.77 6.33 10.16
CA SER A 488 -58.28 5.05 10.68
C SER A 488 -58.91 3.85 9.98
N SER A 489 -60.17 3.92 9.56
CA SER A 489 -60.79 2.89 8.71
C SER A 489 -60.18 2.85 7.31
N LEU A 490 -59.75 4.00 6.76
CA LEU A 490 -59.00 4.05 5.50
C LEU A 490 -57.73 3.21 5.56
N VAL A 491 -56.89 3.48 6.57
CA VAL A 491 -55.63 2.75 6.76
C VAL A 491 -55.89 1.28 7.08
N PHE A 492 -56.88 0.99 7.94
CA PHE A 492 -57.25 -0.37 8.31
C PHE A 492 -57.68 -1.21 7.10
N ARG A 493 -58.57 -0.68 6.26
CA ARG A 493 -59.04 -1.35 5.04
C ARG A 493 -57.96 -1.41 3.96
N ALA A 494 -57.10 -0.39 3.86
CA ALA A 494 -55.96 -0.43 2.96
C ALA A 494 -55.04 -1.62 3.24
N TYR A 495 -54.86 -1.98 4.52
CA TYR A 495 -54.11 -3.16 4.94
C TYR A 495 -54.91 -4.47 5.00
N GLY A 496 -56.14 -4.47 4.49
CA GLY A 496 -57.00 -5.64 4.37
C GLY A 496 -57.77 -6.01 5.63
N CYS A 497 -58.10 -5.04 6.49
CA CYS A 497 -58.78 -5.26 7.77
C CYS A 497 -58.05 -6.22 8.73
N ASP A 498 -56.72 -6.30 8.62
CA ASP A 498 -55.91 -7.18 9.46
C ASP A 498 -55.75 -6.59 10.87
N SER A 499 -56.59 -7.07 11.78
CA SER A 499 -56.55 -6.70 13.19
C SER A 499 -55.31 -7.19 13.93
N GLY A 500 -54.63 -8.23 13.44
CA GLY A 500 -53.33 -8.66 13.96
C GLY A 500 -52.21 -7.68 13.60
N LEU A 501 -52.33 -6.96 12.48
CA LEU A 501 -51.35 -5.95 12.06
C LEU A 501 -51.57 -4.59 12.71
N LEU A 502 -52.83 -4.14 12.82
CA LEU A 502 -53.17 -2.75 13.19
C LEU A 502 -54.03 -2.62 14.45
N GLY A 503 -54.43 -3.73 15.08
CA GLY A 503 -55.40 -3.76 16.18
C GLY A 503 -56.86 -3.69 15.70
N GLY A 504 -57.79 -3.60 16.65
CA GLY A 504 -59.25 -3.61 16.36
C GLY A 504 -59.81 -5.02 16.19
N THR A 505 -60.88 -5.16 15.41
CA THR A 505 -61.49 -6.46 15.09
C THR A 505 -61.56 -6.65 13.58
N PRO A 506 -61.69 -7.89 13.06
CA PRO A 506 -61.78 -8.12 11.62
C PRO A 506 -62.90 -7.32 10.93
N SER A 507 -63.97 -6.99 11.66
CA SER A 507 -65.12 -6.22 11.16
C SER A 507 -65.07 -4.72 11.50
N TRP A 508 -64.18 -4.28 12.39
CA TRP A 508 -64.19 -2.89 12.88
C TRP A 508 -62.79 -2.30 13.09
N ALA A 509 -62.55 -1.18 12.42
CA ALA A 509 -61.29 -0.46 12.53
C ALA A 509 -61.10 0.15 13.93
N PRO A 510 -59.90 0.04 14.54
CA PRO A 510 -59.60 0.74 15.78
C PRO A 510 -59.62 2.26 15.57
N THR A 511 -59.63 3.02 16.68
CA THR A 511 -59.39 4.47 16.60
C THR A 511 -57.93 4.73 16.21
N ALA A 512 -57.61 5.91 15.67
CA ALA A 512 -56.23 6.28 15.36
C ALA A 512 -55.30 6.18 16.60
N ALA A 513 -55.81 6.55 17.78
CA ALA A 513 -55.07 6.46 19.03
C ALA A 513 -54.85 5.01 19.49
N SER A 514 -55.86 4.16 19.39
CA SER A 514 -55.73 2.72 19.71
C SER A 514 -54.80 2.00 18.73
N MET A 515 -54.87 2.34 17.44
CA MET A 515 -53.96 1.82 16.40
C MET A 515 -52.51 2.21 16.70
N ALA A 516 -52.28 3.46 17.11
CA ALA A 516 -50.96 3.92 17.53
C ALA A 516 -50.43 3.15 18.74
N ALA A 517 -51.24 3.01 19.81
CA ALA A 517 -50.87 2.27 21.01
C ALA A 517 -50.51 0.81 20.68
N TYR A 518 -51.32 0.16 19.84
CA TYR A 518 -51.07 -1.21 19.39
C TYR A 518 -49.76 -1.35 18.63
N LEU A 519 -49.50 -0.48 17.64
CA LEU A 519 -48.27 -0.50 16.85
C LEU A 519 -47.03 -0.18 17.68
N GLU A 520 -47.15 0.72 18.66
CA GLU A 520 -46.07 1.02 19.60
C GLU A 520 -45.76 -0.20 20.48
N GLY A 521 -46.77 -0.83 21.08
CA GLY A 521 -46.62 -2.05 21.88
C GLY A 521 -46.06 -3.23 21.08
N ALA A 522 -46.38 -3.32 19.79
CA ALA A 522 -45.82 -4.30 18.86
C ALA A 522 -44.42 -3.94 18.31
N GLY A 523 -43.77 -2.89 18.84
CA GLY A 523 -42.44 -2.46 18.43
C GLY A 523 -42.34 -1.86 17.02
N LYS A 524 -43.48 -1.49 16.42
CA LYS A 524 -43.57 -0.97 15.04
C LYS A 524 -43.34 0.54 14.93
N ALA A 525 -43.28 1.26 16.05
CA ALA A 525 -42.84 2.65 16.06
C ALA A 525 -41.44 2.80 15.43
N ILE A 526 -41.27 3.83 14.60
CA ILE A 526 -39.98 4.19 13.96
C ILE A 526 -39.51 5.59 14.35
N ALA A 527 -40.40 6.45 14.87
CA ALA A 527 -40.07 7.76 15.42
C ALA A 527 -41.18 8.29 16.34
N TYR A 528 -40.79 9.13 17.30
CA TYR A 528 -41.68 9.85 18.24
C TYR A 528 -41.72 11.35 17.93
N GLY A 529 -42.04 11.68 16.68
CA GLY A 529 -42.01 13.03 16.16
C GLY A 529 -41.94 13.04 14.62
N PRO A 530 -41.92 14.23 14.00
CA PRO A 530 -41.72 14.34 12.56
C PRO A 530 -40.33 13.83 12.15
N VAL A 531 -40.25 13.26 10.95
CA VAL A 531 -38.99 12.85 10.33
C VAL A 531 -38.83 13.45 8.94
N ASP A 532 -37.60 13.52 8.45
CA ASP A 532 -37.34 13.83 7.05
C ASP A 532 -37.97 12.78 6.13
N VAL A 533 -38.43 13.20 4.95
CA VAL A 533 -39.09 12.33 3.96
C VAL A 533 -38.21 11.14 3.57
N SER A 534 -36.88 11.27 3.60
CA SER A 534 -35.93 10.18 3.31
C SER A 534 -35.97 9.02 4.31
N LYS A 535 -36.57 9.22 5.50
CA LYS A 535 -36.77 8.17 6.53
C LYS A 535 -38.09 7.41 6.36
N LEU A 536 -39.01 7.94 5.55
CA LEU A 536 -40.31 7.34 5.31
C LEU A 536 -40.25 6.32 4.18
N MET A 537 -41.09 5.29 4.29
CA MET A 537 -41.36 4.31 3.26
C MET A 537 -42.85 4.27 2.98
N PRO A 538 -43.28 4.03 1.73
CA PRO A 538 -44.68 3.80 1.40
C PRO A 538 -45.30 2.80 2.38
N GLY A 539 -46.44 3.17 2.95
CA GLY A 539 -47.18 2.41 3.95
C GLY A 539 -46.88 2.78 5.41
N ASP A 540 -45.89 3.63 5.70
CA ASP A 540 -45.68 4.17 7.04
C ASP A 540 -46.88 4.99 7.50
N LEU A 541 -47.27 4.85 8.75
CA LEU A 541 -48.40 5.54 9.36
C LEU A 541 -47.91 6.72 10.19
N ILE A 542 -48.52 7.87 9.96
CA ILE A 542 -48.18 9.15 10.55
C ILE A 542 -49.34 9.55 11.47
N PHE A 543 -49.06 9.63 12.77
CA PHE A 543 -50.07 9.95 13.79
C PHE A 543 -49.94 11.39 14.25
N TYR A 544 -51.06 12.10 14.23
CA TYR A 544 -51.14 13.51 14.57
C TYR A 544 -51.86 13.71 15.89
N ARG A 545 -51.29 14.55 16.75
CA ARG A 545 -51.89 14.98 18.02
C ARG A 545 -52.62 16.31 17.88
N LEU A 546 -53.59 16.57 18.76
CA LEU A 546 -54.19 17.89 18.85
C LEU A 546 -53.13 18.95 19.20
N ARG A 547 -53.22 20.12 18.57
CA ARG A 547 -52.28 21.23 18.79
C ARG A 547 -52.54 21.96 20.11
N ARG A 548 -53.78 21.95 20.58
CA ARG A 548 -54.23 22.60 21.82
C ARG A 548 -55.24 21.68 22.51
N GLY A 549 -55.25 21.69 23.84
CA GLY A 549 -56.12 20.85 24.65
C GLY A 549 -55.73 19.37 24.66
N SER A 550 -56.51 18.58 25.39
CA SER A 550 -56.38 17.13 25.49
C SER A 550 -57.68 16.46 25.07
N ASN A 551 -57.60 15.41 24.25
CA ASN A 551 -58.76 14.57 23.93
C ASN A 551 -58.86 13.32 24.81
N GLY A 552 -57.98 13.17 25.81
CA GLY A 552 -57.94 12.01 26.72
C GLY A 552 -57.48 10.70 26.06
N ARG A 553 -57.11 10.70 24.78
CA ARG A 553 -56.69 9.50 24.04
C ARG A 553 -55.17 9.33 24.08
N TYR A 554 -54.71 8.14 23.74
CA TYR A 554 -53.27 7.81 23.65
C TYR A 554 -52.48 8.88 22.88
N ARG A 555 -51.45 9.46 23.52
CA ARG A 555 -50.58 10.53 23.00
C ARG A 555 -51.33 11.75 22.42
N ASN A 556 -52.55 12.01 22.90
CA ASN A 556 -53.43 13.08 22.40
C ASN A 556 -53.74 12.96 20.89
N ILE A 557 -53.71 11.74 20.35
CA ILE A 557 -53.85 11.46 18.91
C ILE A 557 -55.31 11.63 18.48
N TYR A 558 -55.51 12.35 17.37
CA TYR A 558 -56.83 12.56 16.76
C TYR A 558 -56.91 12.07 15.31
N HIS A 559 -55.78 11.93 14.62
CA HIS A 559 -55.73 11.60 13.19
C HIS A 559 -54.57 10.67 12.86
N VAL A 560 -54.77 9.81 11.86
CA VAL A 560 -53.73 8.98 11.25
C VAL A 560 -53.75 9.19 9.74
N SER A 561 -52.57 9.28 9.14
CA SER A 561 -52.40 9.29 7.69
C SER A 561 -51.39 8.22 7.30
N MET A 562 -51.34 7.86 6.02
CA MET A 562 -50.38 6.88 5.51
C MET A 562 -49.48 7.55 4.47
N TYR A 563 -48.16 7.43 4.62
CA TYR A 563 -47.22 7.88 3.62
C TYR A 563 -47.38 7.05 2.35
N TYR A 564 -47.73 7.72 1.24
CA TYR A 564 -48.02 7.07 -0.03
C TYR A 564 -46.74 6.81 -0.85
N GLY A 565 -45.80 7.75 -0.78
CA GLY A 565 -44.59 7.80 -1.63
C GLY A 565 -44.38 9.20 -2.20
N ASP A 566 -43.18 9.47 -2.72
CA ASP A 566 -42.81 10.71 -3.43
C ASP A 566 -43.15 12.01 -2.67
N GLY A 567 -43.10 11.96 -1.34
CA GLY A 567 -43.41 13.11 -0.49
C GLY A 567 -44.90 13.34 -0.24
N TYR A 568 -45.79 12.41 -0.61
CA TYR A 568 -47.22 12.52 -0.38
C TYR A 568 -47.74 11.56 0.69
N ARG A 569 -48.80 11.99 1.38
CA ARG A 569 -49.61 11.20 2.30
C ARG A 569 -51.02 11.00 1.75
N LEU A 570 -51.63 9.90 2.14
CA LEU A 570 -52.85 9.36 1.61
C LEU A 570 -54.08 10.02 2.25
N GLU A 571 -54.50 11.13 1.66
CA GLU A 571 -55.69 11.92 2.00
C GLU A 571 -56.42 12.28 0.69
N LYS A 572 -57.65 12.81 0.75
CA LYS A 572 -58.38 13.30 -0.44
C LYS A 572 -58.35 14.83 -0.50
N PRO A 573 -57.77 15.45 -1.53
CA PRO A 573 -56.80 14.88 -2.49
C PRO A 573 -55.48 14.50 -1.78
N LEU A 574 -54.57 13.80 -2.48
CA LEU A 574 -53.25 13.48 -1.94
C LEU A 574 -52.58 14.76 -1.42
N ARG A 575 -52.05 14.70 -0.20
CA ARG A 575 -51.44 15.87 0.45
C ARG A 575 -49.95 15.70 0.58
N ALA A 576 -49.19 16.77 0.36
CA ALA A 576 -47.75 16.75 0.60
C ALA A 576 -47.47 16.52 2.09
N TYR A 577 -46.63 15.54 2.40
CA TYR A 577 -46.06 15.33 3.71
C TYR A 577 -45.19 16.54 4.10
N ARG A 578 -45.42 17.04 5.31
CA ARG A 578 -44.60 18.09 5.93
C ARG A 578 -44.21 17.62 7.33
N PRO A 579 -42.96 17.80 7.76
CA PRO A 579 -42.49 17.43 9.09
C PRO A 579 -43.03 18.41 10.14
N GLU A 580 -44.31 18.30 10.46
CA GLU A 580 -45.03 19.22 11.34
C GLU A 580 -44.88 18.84 12.83
N GLY A 581 -44.73 19.82 13.73
CA GLY A 581 -44.51 19.59 15.18
C GLY A 581 -45.67 18.96 15.96
N HIS A 582 -46.79 18.67 15.29
CA HIS A 582 -47.91 17.93 15.86
C HIS A 582 -48.01 16.49 15.31
N ILE A 583 -47.04 16.04 14.53
CA ILE A 583 -46.78 14.61 14.35
C ILE A 583 -46.20 14.10 15.68
N THR A 584 -46.90 13.18 16.33
CA THR A 584 -46.47 12.65 17.64
C THR A 584 -45.81 11.28 17.53
N MET A 585 -46.09 10.53 16.48
CA MET A 585 -45.52 9.21 16.26
C MET A 585 -45.60 8.83 14.80
N ILE A 586 -44.59 8.09 14.33
CA ILE A 586 -44.61 7.42 13.04
C ILE A 586 -44.33 5.95 13.27
N ALA A 587 -45.15 5.08 12.68
CA ALA A 587 -45.01 3.64 12.78
C ALA A 587 -44.95 2.99 11.39
N ARG A 588 -44.23 1.88 11.28
CA ARG A 588 -44.14 1.09 10.06
C ARG A 588 -44.79 -0.27 10.30
N PRO A 589 -46.05 -0.49 9.88
CA PRO A 589 -46.77 -1.74 10.15
C PRO A 589 -46.00 -2.97 9.66
N THR A 590 -45.35 -2.87 8.50
CA THR A 590 -44.59 -3.98 7.91
C THR A 590 -43.14 -4.07 8.39
N LYS A 591 -42.76 -3.37 9.47
CA LYS A 591 -41.44 -3.52 10.09
C LYS A 591 -41.37 -4.94 10.64
N ASN A 592 -40.35 -5.72 10.27
CA ASN A 592 -40.11 -7.03 10.87
C ASN A 592 -39.45 -6.85 12.23
#